data_AF-A0A6P0SIE0-F1
#
_entry.id   AF-A0A6P0SIE0-F1
#
_cell.length_a   1.000
_cell.length_b   1.000
_cell.length_c   1.000
_cell.angle_alpha   90.00
_cell.angle_beta   90.00
_cell.angle_gamma   90.00
#
_symmetry.space_group_name_H-M   'P 1'
#
loop_
_entity.id
_entity.type
_entity.pdbx_description
1 polymer ?
#
loop_
_entity_poly.entity_id
_entity_poly.type
_entity_poly.pdbx_seq_one_letter_code
_entity_poly.pdbx_strand_id
1 'polypeptide(L)'
;MLWPFLTRFFVTIGLLQNKIFINTTSAERAALLLQYLVDNSTEIPEHILPLHKILCGIYLLEPIDTNLEITEQERAECEKLLSAVIQNWSILKNTSIEGFRRAFLQRNGIVRIRDGSWLLQVERETYDILLDRIPWSIRVVKLPWMDNILYVEW
;
A
#
# COMPACT_ATOMS: atom_id res chain seq x y z
N MET A 1 2.12 2.85 5.16
CA MET A 1 1.78 2.33 6.51
C MET A 1 1.16 0.93 6.53
N LEU A 2 0.52 0.46 5.46
CA LEU A 2 -0.15 -0.86 5.39
C LEU A 2 0.82 -2.06 5.26
N TRP A 3 2.12 -1.79 5.05
CA TRP A 3 3.13 -2.78 4.67
C TRP A 3 3.20 -4.05 5.55
N PRO A 4 2.99 -4.01 6.89
CA PRO A 4 3.07 -5.24 7.70
C PRO A 4 1.97 -6.25 7.36
N PHE A 5 0.88 -5.80 6.74
CA PHE A 5 -0.29 -6.61 6.42
C PHE A 5 -0.25 -7.15 4.99
N LEU A 6 0.56 -6.55 4.11
CA LEU A 6 0.53 -6.82 2.67
C LEU A 6 0.91 -8.25 2.30
N THR A 7 1.92 -8.84 2.96
CA THR A 7 2.32 -10.22 2.67
C THR A 7 1.19 -11.20 2.95
N ARG A 8 0.53 -11.09 4.11
CA ARG A 8 -0.61 -11.95 4.45
C ARG A 8 -1.78 -11.71 3.51
N PHE A 9 -2.09 -10.44 3.23
CA PHE A 9 -3.15 -10.06 2.31
C PHE A 9 -2.97 -10.73 0.94
N PHE A 10 -1.81 -10.56 0.30
CA PHE A 10 -1.54 -11.14 -1.02
C PHE A 10 -1.49 -12.67 -1.03
N VAL A 11 -1.10 -13.32 0.07
CA VAL A 11 -1.23 -14.78 0.21
C VAL A 11 -2.71 -15.20 0.25
N THR A 12 -3.55 -14.51 1.04
CA THR A 12 -4.98 -14.86 1.18
C THR A 12 -5.74 -14.77 -0.14
N ILE A 13 -5.43 -13.77 -0.97
CA ILE A 13 -6.05 -13.60 -2.29
C ILE A 13 -5.31 -14.33 -3.42
N GLY A 14 -4.32 -15.16 -3.10
CA GLY A 14 -3.66 -16.05 -4.06
C GLY A 14 -2.66 -15.41 -5.02
N LEU A 15 -2.20 -14.19 -4.76
CA LEU A 15 -1.20 -13.50 -5.59
C LEU A 15 0.24 -13.87 -5.24
N LEU A 16 0.46 -14.38 -4.03
CA LEU A 16 1.78 -14.66 -3.47
C LEU A 16 1.92 -16.12 -3.05
N GLN A 17 3.04 -16.74 -3.42
CA GLN A 17 3.44 -18.07 -2.94
C GLN A 17 4.91 -18.03 -2.53
N ASN A 18 5.29 -18.65 -1.41
CA ASN A 18 6.68 -18.69 -0.92
C ASN A 18 7.37 -17.30 -0.82
N LYS A 19 6.60 -16.26 -0.47
CA LYS A 19 7.04 -14.86 -0.37
C LYS A 19 7.41 -14.18 -1.70
N ILE A 20 6.97 -14.73 -2.83
CA ILE A 20 7.18 -14.17 -4.17
C ILE A 20 5.85 -14.12 -4.93
N PHE A 21 5.68 -13.16 -5.81
CA PHE A 21 4.50 -13.13 -6.69
C PHE A 21 4.54 -14.34 -7.63
N ILE A 22 3.39 -14.96 -7.87
CA ILE A 22 3.30 -16.18 -8.68
C ILE A 22 3.59 -15.92 -10.16
N ASN A 23 3.38 -14.69 -10.64
CA ASN A 23 3.69 -14.19 -11.98
C ASN A 23 3.60 -12.65 -12.02
N THR A 24 3.98 -12.05 -13.15
CA THR A 24 3.91 -10.59 -13.37
C THR A 24 2.48 -10.05 -13.22
N THR A 25 1.48 -10.72 -13.80
CA THR A 25 0.06 -10.33 -13.67
C THR A 25 -0.39 -10.24 -12.22
N SER A 26 0.15 -11.07 -11.32
CA SER A 26 -0.17 -11.03 -9.89
C SER A 26 0.48 -9.84 -9.19
N ALA A 27 1.67 -9.44 -9.61
CA ALA A 27 2.29 -8.21 -9.12
C ALA A 27 1.51 -6.96 -9.60
N GLU A 28 1.12 -6.93 -10.87
CA GLU A 28 0.28 -5.87 -11.45
C GLU A 28 -1.07 -5.76 -10.72
N ARG A 29 -1.77 -6.89 -10.57
CA ARG A 29 -3.03 -6.95 -9.82
C ARG A 29 -2.86 -6.50 -8.38
N ALA A 30 -1.75 -6.86 -7.72
CA ALA A 30 -1.43 -6.37 -6.39
C ALA A 30 -1.28 -4.83 -6.38
N ALA A 31 -0.61 -4.23 -7.37
CA ALA A 31 -0.47 -2.77 -7.46
C ALA A 31 -1.84 -2.07 -7.62
N LEU A 32 -2.76 -2.63 -8.42
CA LEU A 32 -4.13 -2.12 -8.56
C LEU A 32 -4.93 -2.24 -7.25
N LEU A 33 -4.82 -3.38 -6.56
CA LEU A 33 -5.50 -3.59 -5.28
C LEU A 33 -4.96 -2.67 -4.17
N LEU A 34 -3.68 -2.32 -4.22
CA LEU A 34 -3.14 -1.30 -3.31
C LEU A 34 -3.78 0.07 -3.56
N GLN A 35 -4.00 0.46 -4.82
CA GLN A 35 -4.76 1.68 -5.12
C GLN A 35 -6.21 1.59 -4.62
N TYR A 36 -6.87 0.43 -4.83
CA TYR A 36 -8.22 0.21 -4.32
C TYR A 36 -8.31 0.36 -2.79
N LEU A 37 -7.28 -0.05 -2.04
CA LEU A 37 -7.20 0.20 -0.59
C LEU A 37 -7.18 1.70 -0.25
N VAL A 38 -6.62 2.54 -1.11
CA VAL A 38 -6.47 3.99 -0.89
C VAL A 38 -7.79 4.74 -1.06
N ASP A 39 -8.57 4.46 -2.11
CA ASP A 39 -9.72 5.30 -2.49
C ASP A 39 -11.00 4.54 -2.89
N ASN A 40 -10.99 3.21 -2.84
CA ASN A 40 -12.11 2.36 -3.26
C ASN A 40 -12.45 2.43 -4.77
N SER A 41 -11.58 3.04 -5.58
CA SER A 41 -11.80 3.22 -7.02
C SER A 41 -11.34 2.00 -7.81
N THR A 42 -12.12 1.61 -8.82
CA THR A 42 -11.69 0.67 -9.87
C THR A 42 -11.23 1.38 -11.14
N GLU A 43 -11.42 2.70 -11.22
CA GLU A 43 -10.83 3.55 -12.25
C GLU A 43 -9.45 3.99 -11.79
N ILE A 44 -8.41 3.33 -12.33
CA ILE A 44 -7.04 3.48 -11.84
C ILE A 44 -6.15 3.94 -13.00
N PRO A 45 -5.93 5.25 -13.19
CA PRO A 45 -4.96 5.72 -14.17
C PRO A 45 -3.54 5.26 -13.81
N GLU A 46 -2.74 4.85 -14.79
CA GLU A 46 -1.39 4.32 -14.47
C GLU A 46 -0.48 5.38 -13.81
N HIS A 47 -0.66 6.66 -14.14
CA HIS A 47 0.20 7.75 -13.63
C HIS A 47 0.13 7.93 -12.10
N ILE A 48 -0.88 7.39 -11.41
CA ILE A 48 -0.98 7.41 -9.95
C ILE A 48 -0.36 6.17 -9.27
N LEU A 49 0.10 5.19 -10.04
CA LEU A 49 0.67 3.94 -9.54
C LEU A 49 2.19 3.89 -9.24
N PRO A 50 3.03 4.93 -9.40
CA PRO A 50 4.47 4.80 -9.14
C PRO A 50 4.84 4.17 -7.78
N LEU A 51 4.20 4.60 -6.68
CA LEU A 51 4.44 4.03 -5.36
C LEU A 51 3.99 2.56 -5.29
N HIS A 52 2.84 2.24 -5.87
CA HIS A 52 2.28 0.89 -5.89
C HIS A 52 3.16 -0.08 -6.68
N LYS A 53 3.69 0.34 -7.83
CA LYS A 53 4.69 -0.43 -8.60
C LYS A 53 5.94 -0.72 -7.78
N ILE A 54 6.48 0.29 -7.09
CA ILE A 54 7.66 0.12 -6.22
C ILE A 54 7.40 -0.90 -5.11
N LEU A 55 6.24 -0.81 -4.43
CA LEU A 55 5.86 -1.74 -3.37
C LEU A 55 5.65 -3.17 -3.88
N CYS A 56 5.22 -3.34 -5.13
CA CYS A 56 5.04 -4.63 -5.78
C CYS A 56 6.27 -5.13 -6.54
N GLY A 57 7.40 -4.41 -6.53
CA GLY A 57 8.62 -4.82 -7.25
C GLY A 57 8.49 -4.74 -8.78
N ILE A 58 7.56 -3.94 -9.29
CA ILE A 58 7.36 -3.70 -10.72
C ILE A 58 8.28 -2.56 -11.16
N TYR A 59 8.87 -2.68 -12.35
CA TYR A 59 9.69 -1.60 -12.91
C TYR A 59 8.81 -0.38 -13.25
N LEU A 60 9.24 0.83 -12.86
CA LEU A 60 8.40 2.02 -12.97
C LEU A 60 7.90 2.31 -14.39
N LEU A 61 8.75 2.09 -15.40
CA LEU A 61 8.43 2.35 -16.81
C LEU A 61 7.76 1.16 -17.52
N GLU A 62 7.59 0.03 -16.83
CA GLU A 62 6.87 -1.11 -17.38
C GLU A 62 5.38 -0.80 -17.36
N PRO A 63 4.69 -0.76 -18.53
CA PRO A 63 3.27 -0.50 -18.57
C PRO A 63 2.52 -1.64 -17.89
N ILE A 64 1.40 -1.33 -17.24
CA ILE A 64 0.55 -2.35 -16.61
C ILE A 64 -0.88 -2.21 -17.10
N ASP A 65 -1.60 -3.32 -17.23
CA ASP A 65 -3.03 -3.27 -17.51
C ASP A 65 -3.75 -2.70 -16.27
N THR A 66 -4.41 -1.55 -16.44
CA THR A 66 -5.09 -0.86 -15.35
C THR A 66 -6.55 -1.27 -15.20
N ASN A 67 -7.03 -2.26 -15.96
CA ASN A 67 -8.39 -2.74 -15.82
C ASN A 67 -8.53 -3.58 -14.54
N LEU A 68 -9.25 -3.04 -13.55
CA LEU A 68 -9.53 -3.73 -12.29
C LEU A 68 -11.00 -4.13 -12.19
N GLU A 69 -11.29 -5.39 -12.49
CA GLU A 69 -12.51 -6.05 -12.01
C GLU A 69 -12.25 -6.68 -10.65
N ILE A 70 -12.73 -6.02 -9.59
CA ILE A 70 -12.57 -6.49 -8.22
C ILE A 70 -13.59 -7.58 -7.90
N THR A 71 -13.10 -8.70 -7.37
CA THR A 71 -13.95 -9.80 -6.91
C THR A 71 -14.51 -9.51 -5.51
N GLU A 72 -15.60 -10.18 -5.14
CA GLU A 72 -16.18 -10.05 -3.79
C GLU A 72 -15.19 -10.52 -2.70
N GLN A 73 -14.39 -11.55 -3.00
CA GLN A 73 -13.33 -12.02 -2.09
C GLN A 73 -12.29 -10.92 -1.85
N GLU A 74 -11.81 -10.26 -2.90
CA GLU A 74 -10.80 -9.20 -2.77
C GLU A 74 -11.36 -7.98 -2.05
N ARG A 75 -12.60 -7.59 -2.33
CA ARG A 75 -13.29 -6.51 -1.61
C ARG A 75 -13.35 -6.81 -0.11
N ALA A 76 -13.82 -8.00 0.25
CA ALA A 76 -13.91 -8.41 1.65
C ALA A 76 -12.54 -8.45 2.33
N GLU A 77 -11.48 -8.92 1.65
CA GLU A 77 -10.13 -8.92 2.20
C GLU A 77 -9.54 -7.51 2.33
N CYS A 78 -9.87 -6.59 1.41
CA CYS A 78 -9.49 -5.18 1.53
C CYS A 78 -10.11 -4.52 2.78
N GLU A 79 -11.42 -4.72 2.99
CA GLU A 79 -12.11 -4.20 4.17
C GLU A 79 -11.57 -4.80 5.48
N LYS A 80 -11.28 -6.11 5.50
CA LYS A 80 -10.65 -6.78 6.63
C LYS A 80 -9.27 -6.21 6.93
N LEU A 81 -8.45 -5.95 5.91
CA LEU A 81 -7.13 -5.35 6.08
C LEU A 81 -7.23 -3.97 6.72
N LEU A 82 -8.05 -3.08 6.16
CA LEU A 82 -8.21 -1.72 6.66
C LEU A 82 -8.76 -1.72 8.09
N SER A 83 -9.74 -2.59 8.37
CA SER A 83 -10.28 -2.79 9.72
C SER A 83 -9.21 -3.28 10.70
N ALA A 84 -8.38 -4.25 10.31
CA ALA A 84 -7.30 -4.75 11.16
C ALA A 84 -6.24 -3.69 11.45
N VAL A 85 -5.91 -2.83 10.48
CA VAL A 85 -4.98 -1.71 10.67
C VAL A 85 -5.54 -0.72 11.70
N ILE A 86 -6.81 -0.32 11.55
CA ILE A 86 -7.48 0.61 12.46
C ILE A 86 -7.56 0.02 13.88
N GLN A 87 -7.93 -1.25 14.01
CA GLN A 87 -8.02 -1.94 15.30
C GLN A 87 -6.66 -2.07 15.99
N ASN A 88 -5.62 -2.40 15.23
CA ASN A 88 -4.27 -2.53 15.79
C ASN A 88 -3.67 -1.17 16.17
N TRP A 89 -4.08 -0.08 15.51
CA TRP A 89 -3.67 1.28 15.86
C TRP A 89 -4.68 1.92 16.82
N SER A 90 -4.68 1.43 18.06
CA SER A 90 -5.73 1.70 19.08
C SER A 90 -6.10 3.17 19.32
N ILE A 91 -5.18 4.12 19.06
CA ILE A 91 -5.48 5.56 19.20
C ILE A 91 -6.51 6.07 18.18
N LEU A 92 -6.70 5.37 17.07
CA LEU A 92 -7.69 5.71 16.04
C LEU A 92 -9.13 5.49 16.51
N LYS A 93 -9.36 4.76 17.62
CA LYS A 93 -10.69 4.55 18.22
C LYS A 93 -11.73 4.10 17.18
N ASN A 94 -12.81 4.86 17.01
CA ASN A 94 -13.92 4.59 16.10
C ASN A 94 -13.76 5.25 14.73
N THR A 95 -12.52 5.50 14.28
CA THR A 95 -12.26 6.03 12.94
C THR A 95 -12.83 5.06 11.91
N SER A 96 -13.68 5.55 11.01
CA SER A 96 -14.21 4.75 9.90
C SER A 96 -13.11 4.45 8.87
N ILE A 97 -13.30 3.42 8.05
CA ILE A 97 -12.40 3.11 6.93
C ILE A 97 -12.21 4.34 6.02
N GLU A 98 -13.30 5.04 5.71
CA GLU A 98 -13.25 6.26 4.88
C GLU A 98 -12.50 7.42 5.56
N GLY A 99 -12.62 7.56 6.88
CA GLY A 99 -11.84 8.54 7.63
C GLY A 99 -10.36 8.18 7.63
N PHE A 100 -10.03 6.90 7.80
CA PHE A 100 -8.66 6.39 7.75
C PHE A 100 -8.00 6.59 6.37
N ARG A 101 -8.72 6.26 5.29
CA ARG A 101 -8.29 6.50 3.91
C ARG A 101 -7.90 7.95 3.69
N ARG A 102 -8.82 8.88 4.00
CA ARG A 102 -8.61 10.32 3.84
C ARG A 102 -7.45 10.84 4.68
N ALA A 103 -7.39 10.46 5.95
CA ALA A 103 -6.39 11.01 6.86
C ALA A 103 -4.98 10.49 6.59
N PHE A 104 -4.82 9.22 6.16
CA PHE A 104 -3.50 8.57 6.16
C PHE A 104 -3.11 7.82 4.89
N LEU A 105 -4.03 7.51 3.98
CA LEU A 105 -3.70 6.85 2.70
C LEU A 105 -3.70 7.82 1.52
N GLN A 106 -4.63 8.77 1.50
CA GLN A 106 -4.78 9.79 0.46
C GLN A 106 -3.91 11.00 0.77
N ARG A 107 -2.60 10.84 0.60
CA ARG A 107 -1.59 11.83 0.99
C ARG A 107 -0.77 12.28 -0.20
N ASN A 108 -0.55 13.58 -0.28
CA ASN A 108 0.44 14.12 -1.22
C ASN A 108 1.84 13.67 -0.81
N GLY A 109 2.65 13.32 -1.79
CA GLY A 109 4.02 12.94 -1.54
C GLY A 109 4.83 12.81 -2.82
N ILE A 110 6.14 12.74 -2.66
CA ILE A 110 7.10 12.59 -3.74
C ILE A 110 7.92 11.34 -3.47
N VAL A 111 8.04 10.49 -4.49
CA VAL A 111 8.95 9.36 -4.48
C VAL A 111 10.17 9.68 -5.34
N ARG A 112 11.36 9.43 -4.80
CA ARG A 112 12.64 9.63 -5.50
C ARG A 112 13.65 8.57 -5.13
N ILE A 113 14.72 8.46 -5.91
CA ILE A 113 15.87 7.63 -5.57
C ILE A 113 16.88 8.47 -4.79
N ARG A 114 17.40 7.94 -3.67
CA ARG A 114 18.49 8.52 -2.87
C ARG A 114 19.44 7.41 -2.47
N ASP A 115 20.71 7.52 -2.84
CA ASP A 115 21.78 6.55 -2.49
C ASP A 115 21.43 5.09 -2.86
N GLY A 116 20.82 4.87 -4.03
CA GLY A 116 20.42 3.55 -4.52
C GLY A 116 19.16 2.96 -3.86
N SER A 117 18.52 3.68 -2.93
CA SER A 117 17.26 3.29 -2.31
C SER A 117 16.11 4.23 -2.69
N TRP A 118 14.87 3.76 -2.51
CA TRP A 118 13.70 4.61 -2.67
C TRP A 118 13.49 5.47 -1.43
N LEU A 119 13.03 6.70 -1.65
CA LEU A 119 12.62 7.64 -0.61
C LEU A 119 11.25 8.19 -0.96
N LEU A 120 10.26 7.92 -0.11
CA LEU A 120 8.95 8.56 -0.11
C LEU A 120 8.95 9.68 0.92
N GLN A 121 8.65 10.90 0.49
CA GLN A 121 8.43 12.05 1.38
C GLN A 121 6.97 12.44 1.28
N VAL A 122 6.27 12.37 2.41
CA VAL A 122 4.84 12.65 2.51
C VAL A 122 4.66 14.08 3.03
N GLU A 123 3.69 14.80 2.48
CA GLU A 123 3.32 16.12 2.97
C GLU A 123 2.76 16.02 4.40
N ARG A 124 3.21 16.94 5.26
CA ARG A 124 2.80 16.99 6.67
C ARG A 124 1.42 17.59 6.83
N GLU A 125 0.61 16.95 7.66
CA GLU A 125 -0.67 17.48 8.12
C GLU A 125 -0.86 17.27 9.62
N THR A 126 -1.93 17.86 10.15
CA THR A 126 -2.25 17.84 11.59
C THR A 126 -2.50 16.44 12.15
N TYR A 127 -3.02 15.52 11.34
CA TYR A 127 -3.28 14.14 11.76
C TYR A 127 -2.00 13.34 12.05
N ASP A 128 -0.84 13.79 11.56
CA ASP A 128 0.42 13.06 11.65
C ASP A 128 0.93 12.91 13.09
N ILE A 129 0.43 13.74 14.02
CA ILE A 129 0.70 13.59 15.46
C ILE A 129 0.29 12.20 15.99
N LEU A 130 -0.65 11.53 15.34
CA LEU A 130 -1.08 10.19 15.72
C LEU A 130 -0.04 9.13 15.33
N LEU A 131 0.80 9.39 14.32
CA LEU A 131 1.79 8.44 13.80
C LEU A 131 2.84 8.07 14.85
N ASP A 132 3.11 8.94 15.83
CA ASP A 132 3.98 8.65 16.98
C ASP A 132 3.46 7.50 17.87
N ARG A 133 2.19 7.12 17.70
CA ARG A 133 1.52 6.06 18.47
C ARG A 133 1.19 4.83 17.62
N ILE A 134 1.69 4.75 16.39
CA ILE A 134 1.52 3.55 15.57
C ILE A 134 2.41 2.41 16.08
N PRO A 135 1.91 1.18 16.25
CA PRO A 135 2.65 0.13 16.94
C PRO A 135 3.68 -0.60 16.07
N TRP A 136 3.91 -0.17 14.83
CA TRP A 136 4.90 -0.74 13.92
C TRP A 136 5.72 0.36 13.25
N SER A 137 6.92 0.02 12.76
CA SER A 137 7.74 0.98 12.01
C SER A 137 7.05 1.36 10.70
N ILE A 138 6.99 2.66 10.40
CA ILE A 138 6.54 3.17 9.09
C ILE A 138 7.64 3.89 8.33
N ARG A 139 8.85 3.99 8.89
CA ARG A 139 9.98 4.75 8.32
C ARG A 139 10.82 3.96 7.32
N VAL A 140 10.80 2.63 7.43
CA VAL A 140 11.58 1.73 6.57
C VAL A 140 10.67 0.59 6.14
N VAL A 141 10.50 0.43 4.83
CA VAL A 141 9.68 -0.60 4.22
C VAL A 141 10.56 -1.47 3.32
N LYS A 142 10.56 -2.77 3.59
CA LYS A 142 11.21 -3.78 2.75
C LYS A 142 10.35 -5.04 2.73
N LEU A 143 9.59 -5.21 1.66
CA LEU A 143 8.81 -6.42 1.43
C LEU A 143 9.69 -7.50 0.79
N PRO A 144 9.35 -8.79 0.97
CA PRO A 144 10.22 -9.89 0.52
C PRO A 144 10.58 -9.90 -0.97
N TRP A 145 9.71 -9.35 -1.82
CA TRP A 145 9.86 -9.31 -3.28
C TRP A 145 10.41 -7.97 -3.80
N MET A 146 10.68 -6.99 -2.93
CA MET A 146 11.26 -5.71 -3.37
C MET A 146 12.76 -5.86 -3.60
N ASP A 147 13.32 -5.20 -4.61
CA ASP A 147 14.76 -5.14 -4.84
C ASP A 147 15.47 -4.17 -3.88
N ASN A 148 14.90 -2.98 -3.71
CA ASN A 148 15.48 -1.90 -2.91
C ASN A 148 14.65 -1.63 -1.65
N ILE A 149 15.24 -0.95 -0.67
CA ILE A 149 14.54 -0.47 0.52
C ILE A 149 13.76 0.79 0.14
N LEU A 150 12.57 0.97 0.72
CA LEU A 150 11.83 2.22 0.69
C LEU A 150 11.93 2.91 2.07
N TYR A 151 12.64 4.01 2.12
CA TYR A 151 12.63 4.93 3.26
C TYR A 151 11.41 5.85 3.15
N VAL A 152 10.78 6.13 4.28
CA VAL A 152 9.59 6.98 4.34
C VAL A 152 9.82 8.09 5.36
N GLU A 153 9.66 9.32 4.91
CA GLU A 153 9.70 10.53 5.72
C GLU A 153 8.29 11.13 5.75
N TRP A 154 7.72 11.15 6.96
CA TRP A 154 6.51 11.91 7.30
C TRP A 154 6.94 13.21 8.02
#